data_AF-A0A3Q7HL36-F1
#
_entry.id   AF-A0A3Q7HL36-F1
#
_cell.length_a   1.000
_cell.length_b   1.000
_cell.length_c   1.000
_cell.angle_alpha   90.00
_cell.angle_beta   90.00
_cell.angle_gamma   90.00
#
_symmetry.space_group_name_H-M   'P 1'
#
loop_
_entity.id
_entity.type
_entity.pdbx_description
1 polymer ?
#
loop_
_entity_poly.entity_id
_entity_poly.type
_entity_poly.pdbx_seq_one_letter_code
_entity_poly.pdbx_strand_id
1 'polypeptide(L)'
;MMTINGIALAIEMVYLMLFVLYSKKEKRMKILFIILSEIVFIVSLAILVATLVHCHKKRSTIVGTSCIVANILMYASPLTIMLNI
;
A
#
# COMPACT_ATOMS: atom_id res chain seq x y z
N MET A 1 -14.43 4.02 -9.69
CA MET A 1 -13.16 3.50 -9.12
C MET A 1 -12.95 3.99 -7.70
N MET A 2 -13.12 5.29 -7.43
CA MET A 2 -12.91 5.87 -6.09
C MET A 2 -13.77 5.23 -4.98
N THR A 3 -15.01 4.83 -5.28
CA THR A 3 -15.91 4.18 -4.32
C THR A 3 -15.44 2.78 -3.91
N ILE A 4 -14.99 1.96 -4.86
CA ILE A 4 -14.48 0.60 -4.58
C ILE A 4 -13.22 0.66 -3.73
N ASN A 5 -12.26 1.51 -4.11
CA ASN A 5 -11.03 1.68 -3.34
C ASN A 5 -11.31 2.27 -1.96
N GLY A 6 -12.28 3.19 -1.85
CA GLY A 6 -12.71 3.75 -0.56
C GLY A 6 -13.31 2.71 0.38
N ILE A 7 -14.17 1.82 -0.13
CA ILE A 7 -14.73 0.71 0.67
C ILE A 7 -13.63 -0.29 1.05
N ALA A 8 -12.73 -0.64 0.13
CA ALA A 8 -11.60 -1.53 0.43
C ALA A 8 -10.72 -0.96 1.54
N LEU A 9 -10.39 0.34 1.48
CA LEU A 9 -9.64 1.03 2.53
C LEU A 9 -10.37 1.05 3.87
N ALA A 10 -11.69 1.26 3.87
CA ALA A 10 -12.49 1.23 5.09
C ALA A 10 -12.46 -0.16 5.76
N ILE A 11 -12.59 -1.23 4.98
CA ILE A 11 -12.52 -2.61 5.48
C ILE A 11 -11.11 -2.90 6.02
N GLU A 12 -10.06 -2.50 5.31
CA GLU A 12 -8.68 -2.68 5.73
C GLU A 12 -8.37 -1.95 7.04
N MET A 13 -8.86 -0.71 7.20
CA MET A 13 -8.72 0.03 8.46
C MET A 13 -9.39 -0.69 9.64
N VAL A 14 -10.60 -1.24 9.45
CA VAL A 14 -11.28 -2.02 10.50
C VAL A 14 -10.45 -3.25 10.87
N TYR A 15 -9.90 -3.95 9.87
CA TYR A 15 -9.08 -5.14 10.10
C TYR A 15 -7.79 -4.81 10.87
N LEU A 16 -7.10 -3.74 10.49
CA LEU A 16 -5.91 -3.25 11.19
C LEU A 16 -6.24 -2.80 12.61
N MET A 17 -7.37 -2.11 12.82
CA MET A 17 -7.80 -1.68 14.16
C MET A 17 -8.03 -2.88 15.08
N LEU A 18 -8.77 -3.89 14.61
CA LEU A 18 -8.97 -5.14 15.35
C LEU A 18 -7.63 -5.85 15.61
N PHE A 19 -6.74 -5.91 14.61
CA PHE A 19 -5.43 -6.50 14.79
C PHE A 19 -4.62 -5.77 15.87
N VAL A 20 -4.60 -4.44 15.87
CA VAL A 20 -3.87 -3.64 16.86
C VAL A 20 -4.44 -3.81 18.27
N LEU A 21 -5.76 -3.98 18.40
CA LEU A 21 -6.44 -4.19 19.68
C LEU A 21 -6.19 -5.60 20.26
N TYR A 22 -6.27 -6.64 19.43
CA TYR A 22 -6.25 -8.04 19.89
C TYR A 22 -4.89 -8.74 19.74
N SER A 23 -3.94 -8.17 19.00
CA SER A 23 -2.65 -8.83 18.74
C SER A 23 -1.63 -8.64 19.86
N LYS A 24 -0.73 -9.63 20.00
CA LYS A 24 0.38 -9.60 20.96
C LYS A 24 1.32 -8.44 20.65
N LYS A 25 1.89 -7.84 21.70
CA LYS A 25 2.75 -6.64 21.63
C LYS A 25 3.87 -6.75 20.59
N GLU A 26 4.51 -7.91 20.46
CA GLU A 26 5.58 -8.16 19.49
C GLU A 26 5.09 -8.09 18.04
N LYS A 27 3.96 -8.74 17.71
CA LYS A 27 3.40 -8.71 16.35
C LYS A 27 2.80 -7.35 16.02
N ARG A 28 2.25 -6.66 17.03
CA ARG A 28 1.71 -5.30 16.89
C ARG A 28 2.80 -4.30 16.48
N MET A 29 3.97 -4.32 17.13
CA MET A 29 5.07 -3.44 16.77
C MET A 29 5.56 -3.69 15.34
N LYS A 30 5.67 -4.97 14.94
CA LYS A 30 6.08 -5.32 13.57
C LYS A 30 5.12 -4.74 12.52
N ILE A 31 3.82 -4.86 12.74
CA ILE A 31 2.81 -4.34 11.79
C ILE A 31 2.74 -2.82 11.80
N LEU A 32 2.87 -2.17 12.97
CA LEU A 32 2.98 -0.71 13.01
C LEU A 32 4.18 -0.19 12.22
N PHE A 33 5.34 -0.85 12.32
CA PHE A 33 6.51 -0.50 11.52
C PHE A 33 6.27 -0.70 10.01
N ILE A 34 5.60 -1.77 9.61
CA ILE A 34 5.25 -2.03 8.20
C ILE A 34 4.33 -0.93 7.68
N ILE A 35 3.25 -0.61 8.39
CA ILE A 35 2.29 0.44 8.00
C ILE A 35 2.99 1.80 7.92
N LEU A 36 3.84 2.13 8.89
CA LEU A 36 4.58 3.39 8.89
C LEU A 36 5.52 3.46 7.68
N SER A 37 6.24 2.38 7.38
CA SER A 37 7.11 2.29 6.21
C SER A 37 6.33 2.44 4.90
N GLU A 38 5.14 1.85 4.81
CA GLU A 38 4.26 1.96 3.65
C GLU A 38 3.77 3.40 3.44
N ILE A 39 3.29 4.06 4.51
CA ILE A 39 2.87 5.47 4.45
C ILE A 39 4.05 6.36 4.03
N VAL A 40 5.23 6.17 4.62
CA VAL A 40 6.44 6.92 4.26
C VAL A 40 6.79 6.70 2.79
N PHE A 41 6.68 5.47 2.28
CA PHE A 41 6.93 5.16 0.88
C PHE A 41 5.94 5.88 -0.04
N ILE A 42 4.64 5.83 0.25
CA ILE A 42 3.60 6.52 -0.53
C ILE A 42 3.82 8.03 -0.53
N VAL A 43 4.08 8.61 0.65
CA VAL A 43 4.32 10.05 0.81
C VAL A 43 5.61 10.47 0.09
N SER A 44 6.69 9.68 0.21
CA SER A 44 7.94 9.95 -0.47
C SER A 44 7.78 9.89 -1.98
N LEU A 45 7.05 8.90 -2.51
CA LEU A 45 6.71 8.83 -3.93
C LEU A 45 5.86 10.03 -4.37
N ALA A 46 4.87 10.43 -3.57
CA ALA A 46 4.02 11.59 -3.86
C ALA A 46 4.82 12.89 -3.89
N ILE A 47 5.71 13.10 -2.92
CA ILE A 47 6.60 14.26 -2.86
C ILE A 47 7.57 14.24 -4.03
N LEU A 48 8.26 13.12 -4.28
CA LEU A 48 9.18 12.96 -5.40
C LEU A 48 8.51 13.37 -6.71
N VAL A 49 7.29 12.89 -6.94
CA VAL A 49 6.49 13.22 -8.13
C VAL A 49 6.05 14.68 -8.17
N ALA A 50 5.74 15.27 -7.00
CA ALA A 50 5.38 16.68 -6.89
C ALA A 50 6.58 17.62 -7.13
N THR A 51 7.78 17.29 -6.64
CA THR A 51 9.00 18.11 -6.81
C THR A 51 9.68 17.95 -8.16
N LEU A 52 9.60 16.77 -8.81
CA LEU A 52 10.45 16.48 -9.96
C LEU A 52 9.97 17.13 -11.29
N VAL A 53 8.71 17.59 -11.40
CA VAL A 53 8.16 17.98 -12.72
C VAL A 53 7.13 19.13 -12.64
N HIS A 54 7.46 20.28 -13.24
CA HIS A 54 6.56 21.41 -13.51
C HIS A 54 5.55 21.17 -14.68
N CYS A 55 5.58 19.99 -15.34
CA CYS A 55 4.80 19.71 -16.56
C CYS A 55 3.93 18.42 -16.45
N HIS A 56 2.61 18.59 -16.44
CA HIS A 56 1.58 17.61 -16.01
C HIS A 56 1.60 16.21 -16.66
N LYS A 57 2.15 16.04 -17.88
CA LYS A 57 2.07 14.77 -18.64
C LYS A 57 3.06 13.68 -18.18
N LYS A 58 4.24 14.03 -17.66
CA LYS A 58 5.24 13.03 -17.23
C LYS A 58 5.06 12.57 -15.78
N ARG A 59 4.33 13.34 -14.95
CA ARG A 59 3.99 12.98 -13.55
C ARG A 59 3.20 11.69 -13.44
N SER A 60 2.19 11.53 -14.29
CA SER A 60 1.27 10.38 -14.21
C SER A 60 1.92 9.07 -14.64
N THR A 61 2.93 9.12 -15.52
CA THR A 61 3.58 7.91 -16.03
C THR A 61 4.42 7.23 -14.96
N ILE A 62 5.19 7.99 -14.18
CA ILE A 62 6.09 7.45 -13.15
C ILE A 62 5.28 6.86 -11.98
N VAL A 63 4.29 7.59 -11.47
CA VAL A 63 3.35 7.08 -10.45
C VAL A 63 2.58 5.87 -10.98
N GLY A 64 2.12 5.94 -12.22
CA GLY A 64 1.43 4.85 -12.89
C GLY A 64 2.29 3.59 -12.90
N THR A 65 3.55 3.68 -13.30
CA THR A 65 4.47 2.53 -13.33
C THR A 65 4.73 1.94 -11.95
N SER A 66 4.98 2.75 -10.92
CA SER A 66 5.19 2.23 -9.55
C SER A 66 3.92 1.58 -8.98
N CYS A 67 2.76 2.16 -9.27
CA CYS A 67 1.47 1.63 -8.83
C CYS A 67 1.12 0.29 -9.51
N ILE A 68 1.47 0.14 -10.79
CA ILE A 68 1.30 -1.13 -11.52
C ILE A 68 2.20 -2.22 -10.91
N VAL A 69 3.47 -1.90 -10.62
CA VAL A 69 4.39 -2.85 -9.97
C VAL A 69 3.85 -3.29 -8.61
N ALA A 70 3.37 -2.35 -7.79
CA ALA A 70 2.76 -2.67 -6.49
C ALA A 70 1.49 -3.55 -6.63
N ASN A 71 0.65 -3.27 -7.63
CA ASN A 71 -0.51 -4.13 -7.94
C ASN A 71 -0.06 -5.55 -8.33
N ILE A 72 0.97 -5.68 -9.17
CA ILE A 72 1.52 -6.99 -9.57
C ILE A 72 2.04 -7.75 -8.33
N LEU A 73 2.72 -7.08 -7.42
CA LEU A 73 3.22 -7.69 -6.19
C LEU A 73 2.10 -8.25 -5.29
N MET A 74 0.91 -7.63 -5.25
CA MET A 74 -0.23 -8.19 -4.51
C MET A 74 -0.66 -9.56 -5.04
N TYR A 75 -0.51 -9.83 -6.34
CA TYR A 75 -0.83 -11.15 -6.91
C TYR A 75 0.13 -12.25 -6.48
N ALA A 76 1.25 -11.93 -5.82
CA ALA A 76 2.12 -12.93 -5.22
C ALA A 76 1.37 -13.75 -4.15
N SER A 77 0.46 -13.14 -3.38
CA SER A 77 -0.31 -13.83 -2.33
C SER A 77 -1.16 -14.99 -2.86
N PRO A 78 -2.05 -14.82 -3.86
CA PRO A 78 -2.80 -15.95 -4.43
C PRO A 78 -1.90 -16.93 -5.18
N LEU A 79 -0.81 -16.46 -5.80
CA LEU A 79 0.13 -17.33 -6.51
C LEU A 79 0.84 -18.31 -5.56
N THR A 80 1.22 -17.87 -4.35
CA THR A 80 1.78 -18.76 -3.32
C THR A 80 0.80 -19.87 -2.93
N ILE A 81 -0.49 -19.53 -2.78
CA ILE A 81 -1.53 -20.50 -2.43
C ILE A 81 -1.77 -21.49 -3.58
N MET A 82 -1.76 -21.02 -4.83
CA MET A 82 -1.94 -21.87 -6.01
C MET A 82 -0.75 -22.82 -6.27
N LEU A 83 0.47 -22.37 -5.98
CA LEU A 83 1.68 -23.20 -6.11
C LEU A 83 1.84 -24.22 -4.99
N ASN A 84 1.05 -24.12 -3.91
CA ASN A 84 1.07 -25.03 -2.75
C ASN A 84 2.50 -25.30 -2.24
N ILE A 85 3.27 -24.22 -2.03
CA ILE A 85 4.51 -24.22 -1.23
C ILE A 85 4.16 -24.07 0.24
#